data_AF-A0A926WBY6-F1
#
_entry.id   AF-A0A926WBY6-F1
#
_cell.length_a   1.000
_cell.length_b   1.000
_cell.length_c   1.000
_cell.angle_alpha   90.00
_cell.angle_beta   90.00
_cell.angle_gamma   90.00
#
_symmetry.space_group_name_H-M   'P 1'
#
loop_
_entity.id
_entity.type
_entity.pdbx_description
1 polymer ?
#
loop_
_entity_poly.entity_id
_entity_poly.type
_entity_poly.pdbx_seq_one_letter_code
_entity_poly.pdbx_strand_id
1 'polypeptide(L)'
;MSAPTVLEAYEQFSQSEECQANLRLIDNLRTTLRRYVLPSYGQFTPTELKKDLEGCLAQIPLSTLLNQATQLLAALEQNVKPRNAQSLSKGTVTNYRSALLRFFNWIYSQGWEQTRQTAAVPDYAPTVHGPQSQSKAVPEERTEVSPYSLKEEELTDTLQNQLKQLQSFLTSPTADDPAHHPVSQDTFRSYKESIFCLLGWLKNIQKEELESLALEQATDRGQLEAFIEWGIEERGNGHGWATNITTAAVAVARWLSAQDQNNFRHQRTQALQNILQTQYWAEKHARGGAHKRAKQSESLTYEESVQIVEYLKACCAPHNRAGLARTESAIQQSWQRYLITALLLYTPIRQREIRELEYPGSLQREEKSYRVQLSASSTAKNRTTRVRNLLLPEHLSADLDYWLQTLRPQIETEHQRVFVRIGSARHPENLGQPLTDRDISNLVANATSRAATVLFESPMRITPQIFRHNASTHLASLKPSEPLYH
;
A
#
# COMPACT_ATOMS: atom_id res chain seq x y z
N MET A 1 27.17 -18.93 12.46
CA MET A 1 26.00 -19.33 13.26
C MET A 1 25.27 -20.41 12.48
N SER A 2 24.85 -21.50 13.13
CA SER A 2 23.99 -22.52 12.50
C SER A 2 22.68 -21.86 12.04
N ALA A 3 22.14 -22.31 10.90
CA ALA A 3 20.84 -21.84 10.45
C ALA A 3 19.76 -22.25 11.46
N PRO A 4 18.77 -21.38 11.75
CA PRO A 4 17.74 -21.72 12.72
C PRO A 4 16.95 -22.94 12.26
N THR A 5 16.65 -23.84 13.19
CA THR A 5 15.92 -25.08 12.91
C THR A 5 14.45 -24.94 13.26
N VAL A 6 13.61 -25.85 12.75
CA VAL A 6 12.20 -25.88 13.14
C VAL A 6 12.03 -26.22 14.63
N LEU A 7 12.96 -26.97 15.22
CA LEU A 7 12.93 -27.28 16.66
C LEU A 7 13.07 -26.00 17.49
N GLU A 8 14.05 -25.15 17.17
CA GLU A 8 14.28 -23.89 17.88
C GLU A 8 13.05 -22.97 17.79
N ALA A 9 12.40 -22.90 16.61
CA ALA A 9 11.16 -22.14 16.43
C ALA A 9 10.03 -22.71 17.28
N TYR A 10 9.88 -24.03 17.27
CA TYR A 10 8.84 -24.74 17.99
C TYR A 10 8.97 -24.55 19.51
N GLU A 11 10.19 -24.67 20.04
CA GLU A 11 10.48 -24.49 21.47
C GLU A 11 10.17 -23.06 21.91
N GLN A 12 10.63 -22.05 21.17
CA GLN A 12 10.34 -20.66 21.50
C GLN A 12 8.85 -20.31 21.35
N PHE A 13 8.18 -20.84 20.32
CA PHE A 13 6.74 -20.67 20.17
C PHE A 13 5.96 -21.30 21.33
N SER A 14 6.40 -22.45 21.83
CA SER A 14 5.77 -23.12 22.98
C SER A 14 5.79 -22.26 24.26
N GLN A 15 6.74 -21.34 24.36
CA GLN A 15 6.90 -20.42 25.49
C GLN A 15 6.15 -19.08 25.28
N SER A 16 5.62 -18.82 24.09
CA SER A 16 4.93 -17.57 23.76
C SER A 16 3.63 -17.35 24.54
N GLU A 17 3.24 -16.07 24.72
CA GLU A 17 1.97 -15.71 25.36
C GLU A 17 0.75 -16.37 24.69
N GLU A 18 0.80 -16.57 23.37
CA GLU A 18 -0.27 -17.22 22.60
C GLU A 18 -0.46 -18.70 22.99
N CYS A 19 0.64 -19.41 23.26
CA CYS A 19 0.62 -20.79 23.73
C CYS A 19 0.25 -20.89 25.21
N GLN A 20 0.69 -19.94 26.04
CA GLN A 20 0.31 -19.86 27.45
C GLN A 20 -1.21 -19.63 27.60
N ALA A 21 -1.81 -18.81 26.74
CA ALA A 21 -3.25 -18.56 26.73
C ALA A 21 -4.09 -19.75 26.20
N ASN A 22 -3.49 -20.67 25.42
CA ASN A 22 -4.19 -21.82 24.88
C ASN A 22 -3.29 -23.05 24.76
N LEU A 23 -3.27 -23.89 25.80
CA LEU A 23 -2.45 -25.10 25.86
C LEU A 23 -2.74 -26.10 24.72
N ARG A 24 -3.95 -26.10 24.14
CA ARG A 24 -4.27 -27.00 23.01
C ARG A 24 -3.56 -26.58 21.72
N LEU A 25 -3.07 -25.34 21.63
CA LEU A 25 -2.38 -24.81 20.46
C LEU A 25 -1.11 -25.61 20.18
N ILE A 26 -0.31 -25.89 21.22
CA ILE A 26 0.94 -26.64 21.06
C ILE A 26 0.69 -28.10 20.72
N ASP A 27 -0.32 -28.74 21.32
CA ASP A 27 -0.68 -30.14 21.02
C ASP A 27 -1.18 -30.31 19.58
N ASN A 28 -1.98 -29.36 19.12
CA ASN A 28 -2.45 -29.31 17.74
C ASN A 28 -1.29 -29.06 16.78
N LEU A 29 -0.39 -28.12 17.09
CA LEU A 29 0.79 -27.88 16.28
C LEU A 29 1.69 -29.12 16.22
N ARG A 30 1.98 -29.74 17.36
CA ARG A 30 2.79 -30.97 17.46
C ARG A 30 2.22 -32.09 16.60
N THR A 31 0.90 -32.28 16.68
CA THR A 31 0.21 -33.27 15.85
C THR A 31 0.25 -32.91 14.38
N THR A 32 0.09 -31.63 14.05
CA THR A 32 0.14 -31.12 12.68
C THR A 32 1.50 -31.34 12.05
N LEU A 33 2.57 -30.95 12.75
CA LEU A 33 3.95 -31.13 12.33
C LEU A 33 4.26 -32.60 12.11
N ARG A 34 3.96 -33.45 13.10
CA ARG A 34 4.25 -34.89 13.06
C ARG A 34 3.52 -35.64 11.95
N ARG A 35 2.24 -35.34 11.71
CA ARG A 35 1.38 -36.17 10.85
C ARG A 35 1.20 -35.64 9.44
N TYR A 36 1.40 -34.34 9.21
CA TYR A 36 1.06 -33.70 7.94
C TYR A 36 2.20 -32.91 7.32
N VAL A 37 3.07 -32.32 8.13
CA VAL A 37 4.20 -31.53 7.62
C VAL A 37 5.43 -32.40 7.44
N LEU A 38 5.95 -33.03 8.50
CA LEU A 38 7.19 -33.78 8.41
C LEU A 38 7.15 -34.96 7.42
N PRO A 39 6.03 -35.72 7.28
CA PRO A 39 5.93 -36.75 6.25
C PRO A 39 6.05 -36.23 4.81
N SER A 40 5.73 -34.95 4.54
CA SER A 40 5.82 -34.41 3.17
C SER A 40 7.26 -34.20 2.70
N TYR A 41 8.23 -34.19 3.62
CA TYR A 41 9.65 -34.13 3.27
C TYR A 41 10.23 -35.48 2.82
N GLY A 42 9.52 -36.59 3.04
CA GLY A 42 9.94 -37.93 2.61
C GLY A 42 11.17 -38.52 3.30
N GLN A 43 11.84 -37.75 4.16
CA GLN A 43 13.09 -38.13 4.84
C GLN A 43 12.89 -38.81 6.20
N PHE A 44 11.66 -38.82 6.73
CA PHE A 44 11.36 -39.40 8.04
C PHE A 44 10.34 -40.54 7.94
N THR A 45 10.62 -41.64 8.61
CA THR A 45 9.70 -42.76 8.74
C THR A 45 8.62 -42.48 9.79
N PRO A 46 7.44 -43.13 9.69
CA PRO A 46 6.40 -43.01 10.72
C PRO A 46 6.86 -43.41 12.13
N THR A 47 7.84 -44.32 12.21
CA THR A 47 8.41 -44.80 13.49
C THR A 47 9.30 -43.74 14.13
N GLU A 48 10.14 -43.06 13.36
CA GLU A 48 11.00 -41.96 13.83
C GLU A 48 10.15 -40.79 14.33
N LEU A 49 9.16 -40.37 13.52
CA LEU A 49 8.23 -39.29 13.88
C LEU A 49 7.41 -39.58 15.15
N LYS A 50 7.23 -40.86 15.51
CA LYS A 50 6.55 -41.27 16.74
C LYS A 50 7.49 -41.29 17.95
N LYS A 51 8.76 -41.67 17.76
CA LYS A 51 9.72 -41.88 18.83
C LYS A 51 10.49 -40.62 19.20
N ASP A 52 10.84 -39.79 18.21
CA ASP A 52 11.70 -38.63 18.37
C ASP A 52 11.29 -37.51 17.42
N LEU A 53 10.22 -36.79 17.78
CA LEU A 53 9.72 -35.69 16.97
C LEU A 53 10.71 -34.52 16.99
N GLU A 54 11.26 -34.23 18.17
CA GLU A 54 12.18 -33.12 18.42
C GLU A 54 13.46 -33.28 17.59
N GLY A 55 14.05 -34.48 17.56
CA GLY A 55 15.20 -34.79 16.70
C GLY A 55 14.87 -34.70 15.21
N CYS A 56 13.63 -34.99 14.79
CA CYS A 56 13.20 -34.75 13.41
C CYS A 56 13.06 -33.25 13.10
N LEU A 57 12.52 -32.45 14.03
CA LEU A 57 12.39 -30.99 13.88
C LEU A 57 13.75 -30.29 13.82
N ALA A 58 14.75 -30.80 14.57
CA ALA A 58 16.11 -30.27 14.56
C ALA A 58 16.81 -30.44 13.21
N GLN A 59 16.40 -31.43 12.41
CA GLN A 59 16.97 -31.72 11.10
C GLN A 59 16.38 -30.88 9.97
N ILE A 60 15.29 -30.15 10.22
CA ILE A 60 14.66 -29.29 9.21
C ILE A 60 15.13 -27.85 9.42
N PRO A 61 15.84 -27.27 8.43
CA PRO A 61 16.09 -25.83 8.42
C PRO A 61 14.76 -25.08 8.41
N LEU A 62 14.63 -24.05 9.23
CA LEU A 62 13.41 -23.26 9.31
C LEU A 62 13.05 -22.64 7.96
N SER A 63 14.04 -22.21 7.18
CA SER A 63 13.86 -21.66 5.84
C SER A 63 13.14 -22.65 4.90
N THR A 64 13.43 -23.95 5.01
CA THR A 64 12.76 -25.01 4.25
C THR A 64 11.27 -25.10 4.61
N LEU A 65 10.94 -24.96 5.88
CA LEU A 65 9.55 -24.94 6.35
C LEU A 65 8.81 -23.68 5.84
N LEU A 66 9.43 -22.51 5.97
CA LEU A 66 8.85 -21.23 5.58
C LEU A 66 8.61 -21.12 4.07
N ASN A 67 9.56 -21.59 3.25
CA ASN A 67 9.42 -21.60 1.79
C ASN A 67 8.24 -22.46 1.30
N GLN A 68 7.75 -23.38 2.14
CA GLN A 68 6.63 -24.27 1.82
C GLN A 68 5.36 -23.94 2.60
N ALA A 69 5.33 -22.85 3.39
CA ALA A 69 4.23 -22.53 4.30
C ALA A 69 2.85 -22.55 3.61
N THR A 70 2.73 -21.90 2.44
CA THR A 70 1.49 -21.86 1.65
C THR A 70 1.07 -23.25 1.15
N GLN A 71 2.03 -24.05 0.67
CA GLN A 71 1.77 -25.41 0.20
C GLN A 71 1.34 -26.33 1.34
N LEU A 72 1.98 -26.22 2.50
CA LEU A 72 1.66 -27.01 3.70
C LEU A 72 0.26 -26.67 4.24
N LEU A 73 -0.11 -25.39 4.26
CA LEU A 73 -1.45 -24.95 4.66
C LEU A 73 -2.53 -25.42 3.69
N ALA A 74 -2.28 -25.33 2.37
CA ALA A 74 -3.19 -25.84 1.35
C ALA A 74 -3.31 -27.38 1.39
N ALA A 75 -2.19 -28.07 1.65
CA ALA A 75 -2.16 -29.53 1.78
C ALA A 75 -3.03 -30.02 2.95
N LEU A 76 -3.15 -29.26 4.06
CA LEU A 76 -4.06 -29.59 5.16
C LEU A 76 -5.53 -29.51 4.75
N GLU A 77 -5.89 -28.60 3.85
CA GLU A 77 -7.27 -28.48 3.34
C GLU A 77 -7.61 -29.56 2.30
N GLN A 78 -6.61 -29.97 1.50
CA GLN A 78 -6.80 -30.95 0.43
C GLN A 78 -6.65 -32.40 0.92
N ASN A 79 -5.79 -32.68 1.91
CA ASN A 79 -5.53 -34.03 2.41
C ASN A 79 -6.51 -34.49 3.51
N VAL A 80 -7.81 -34.41 3.23
CA VAL A 80 -8.88 -35.00 4.07
C VAL A 80 -8.90 -36.54 3.99
N LYS A 81 -8.02 -37.16 3.20
CA LYS A 81 -7.83 -38.62 3.17
C LYS A 81 -6.35 -38.95 3.37
N PRO A 82 -5.87 -39.10 4.62
CA PRO A 82 -4.62 -39.81 4.84
C PRO A 82 -4.78 -41.23 4.28
N ARG A 83 -3.75 -41.73 3.62
CA ARG A 83 -3.77 -43.01 2.88
C ARG A 83 -4.23 -44.23 3.70
N ASN A 84 -4.35 -44.16 5.03
CA ASN A 84 -4.71 -45.30 5.90
C ASN A 84 -5.45 -44.95 7.23
N ALA A 85 -6.22 -43.87 7.35
CA ALA A 85 -6.98 -43.60 8.59
C ALA A 85 -8.32 -42.87 8.35
N GLN A 86 -9.29 -43.12 9.25
CA GLN A 86 -10.62 -42.48 9.28
C GLN A 86 -10.56 -40.98 8.92
N SER A 87 -11.44 -40.56 8.01
CA SER A 87 -11.54 -39.17 7.57
C SER A 87 -11.68 -38.25 8.78
N LEU A 88 -10.76 -37.29 8.92
CA LEU A 88 -10.85 -36.29 9.97
C LEU A 88 -12.13 -35.46 9.80
N SER A 89 -12.70 -35.01 10.93
CA SER A 89 -13.78 -34.03 10.89
C SER A 89 -13.25 -32.69 10.34
N LYS A 90 -14.13 -31.92 9.68
CA LYS A 90 -13.79 -30.57 9.21
C LYS A 90 -13.27 -29.68 10.36
N GLY A 91 -13.85 -29.81 11.56
CA GLY A 91 -13.42 -29.06 12.73
C GLY A 91 -11.98 -29.39 13.17
N THR A 92 -11.59 -30.65 13.11
CA THR A 92 -10.20 -31.05 13.42
C THR A 92 -9.20 -30.48 12.41
N VAL A 93 -9.54 -30.50 11.12
CA VAL A 93 -8.71 -29.90 10.06
C VAL A 93 -8.56 -28.39 10.28
N THR A 94 -9.66 -27.70 10.61
CA THR A 94 -9.62 -26.26 10.94
C THR A 94 -8.71 -25.97 12.13
N ASN A 95 -8.76 -26.79 13.18
CA ASN A 95 -7.91 -26.62 14.37
C ASN A 95 -6.42 -26.82 14.06
N TYR A 96 -6.07 -27.83 13.27
CA TYR A 96 -4.68 -28.09 12.86
C TYR A 96 -4.14 -26.99 11.96
N ARG A 97 -4.93 -26.55 10.97
CA ARG A 97 -4.58 -25.41 10.12
C ARG A 97 -4.39 -24.14 10.95
N SER A 98 -5.30 -23.86 11.87
CA SER A 98 -5.21 -22.69 12.77
C SER A 98 -3.93 -22.72 13.61
N ALA A 99 -3.56 -23.89 14.16
CA ALA A 99 -2.34 -24.03 14.94
C ALA A 99 -1.07 -23.79 14.09
N LEU A 100 -1.00 -24.38 12.90
CA LEU A 100 0.13 -24.18 11.98
C LEU A 100 0.22 -22.73 11.49
N LEU A 101 -0.92 -22.10 11.23
CA LEU A 101 -1.00 -20.71 10.78
C LEU A 101 -0.53 -19.73 11.86
N ARG A 102 -0.94 -19.94 13.12
CA ARG A 102 -0.47 -19.15 14.26
C ARG A 102 1.04 -19.32 14.47
N PHE A 103 1.55 -20.54 14.33
CA PHE A 103 2.98 -20.79 14.39
C PHE A 103 3.74 -20.01 13.32
N PHE A 104 3.27 -20.03 12.06
CA PHE A 104 3.88 -19.21 11.00
C PHE A 104 3.80 -17.71 11.28
N ASN A 105 2.64 -17.19 11.69
CA ASN A 105 2.49 -15.78 12.05
C ASN A 105 3.44 -15.36 13.16
N TRP A 106 3.63 -16.23 14.15
CA TRP A 106 4.60 -15.99 15.21
C TRP A 106 6.03 -15.97 14.66
N ILE A 107 6.43 -16.96 13.85
CA ILE A 107 7.76 -16.96 13.21
C ILE A 107 7.99 -15.68 12.39
N TYR A 108 7.00 -15.23 11.63
CA TYR A 108 7.06 -13.99 10.85
C TYR A 108 7.15 -12.74 11.74
N SER A 109 6.42 -12.70 12.86
CA SER A 109 6.48 -11.57 13.78
C SER A 109 7.82 -11.48 14.54
N GLN A 110 8.48 -12.62 14.75
CA GLN A 110 9.84 -12.66 15.30
C GLN A 110 10.92 -12.24 14.28
N GLY A 111 10.55 -12.03 13.00
CA GLY A 111 11.50 -11.69 11.95
C GLY A 111 12.40 -12.85 11.55
N TRP A 112 12.03 -14.10 11.81
CA TRP A 112 12.86 -15.28 11.52
C TRP A 112 13.00 -15.59 10.01
N GLU A 113 12.28 -14.86 9.15
CA GLU A 113 12.55 -14.83 7.69
C GLU A 113 13.91 -14.24 7.32
N GLN A 114 14.70 -13.80 8.30
CA GLN A 114 15.98 -13.11 8.13
C GLN A 114 17.13 -13.96 7.57
N THR A 115 16.87 -15.11 6.95
CA THR A 115 17.86 -15.77 6.08
C THR A 115 17.41 -15.90 4.63
N ARG A 116 16.62 -14.95 4.11
CA ARG A 116 16.92 -14.53 2.73
C ARG A 116 18.20 -13.71 2.78
N GLN A 117 19.33 -14.38 2.60
CA GLN A 117 20.53 -13.71 2.13
C GLN A 117 20.14 -13.04 0.81
N THR A 118 19.92 -11.73 0.85
CA THR A 118 19.85 -10.99 -0.40
C THR A 118 21.17 -11.23 -1.10
N ALA A 119 21.11 -11.62 -2.38
CA ALA A 119 22.34 -11.80 -3.15
C ALA A 119 23.19 -10.53 -3.00
N ALA A 120 24.50 -10.72 -2.80
CA ALA A 120 25.42 -9.61 -2.77
C ALA A 120 25.25 -8.79 -4.05
N VAL A 121 25.46 -7.47 -3.96
CA VAL A 121 25.41 -6.61 -5.14
C VAL A 121 26.50 -7.11 -6.11
N PRO A 122 26.16 -7.49 -7.35
CA PRO A 122 27.14 -7.97 -8.31
C PRO A 122 28.09 -6.84 -8.73
N ASP A 123 29.23 -7.19 -9.30
CA ASP A 123 30.20 -6.19 -9.80
C ASP A 123 29.66 -5.40 -11.01
N TYR A 124 28.78 -6.03 -11.79
CA TYR A 124 28.26 -5.50 -13.05
C TYR A 124 26.73 -5.38 -13.00
N ALA A 125 26.22 -4.21 -13.37
CA ALA A 125 24.79 -3.96 -13.45
C ALA A 125 24.16 -4.75 -14.61
N PRO A 126 22.96 -5.33 -14.44
CA PRO A 126 22.26 -6.00 -15.52
C PRO A 126 21.88 -5.03 -16.64
N THR A 127 21.56 -5.58 -17.82
CA THR A 127 21.12 -4.75 -18.95
C THR A 127 19.77 -4.12 -18.61
N VAL A 128 19.73 -2.80 -18.50
CA VAL A 128 18.48 -2.04 -18.50
C VAL A 128 18.20 -1.68 -19.94
N HIS A 129 17.21 -2.31 -20.56
CA HIS A 129 16.79 -1.89 -21.90
C HIS A 129 16.41 -0.40 -21.86
N GLY A 130 16.89 0.34 -22.86
CA GLY A 130 16.66 1.78 -23.00
C GLY A 130 15.16 2.12 -22.96
N PRO A 131 14.80 3.38 -22.71
CA PRO A 131 13.43 3.77 -22.42
C PRO A 131 12.52 3.47 -23.60
N GLN A 132 11.79 2.36 -23.57
CA GLN A 132 10.41 2.41 -24.05
C GLN A 132 9.66 3.23 -23.00
N SER A 133 9.67 4.55 -23.19
CA SER A 133 8.80 5.45 -22.46
C SER A 133 7.39 4.89 -22.55
N GLN A 134 6.74 4.68 -21.40
CA GLN A 134 5.35 4.20 -21.32
C GLN A 134 4.37 5.07 -22.11
N SER A 135 4.80 6.26 -22.56
CA SER A 135 4.05 7.07 -23.52
C SER A 135 3.78 6.39 -24.87
N LYS A 136 4.37 5.21 -25.17
CA LYS A 136 4.13 4.48 -26.43
C LYS A 136 3.47 3.11 -26.28
N ALA A 137 3.27 2.58 -25.07
CA ALA A 137 2.87 1.17 -24.90
C ALA A 137 1.35 0.91 -24.98
N VAL A 138 0.51 1.91 -24.76
CA VAL A 138 -0.90 1.93 -25.22
C VAL A 138 -1.24 3.42 -25.37
N PRO A 139 -1.52 3.92 -26.58
CA PRO A 139 -2.26 5.16 -26.66
C PRO A 139 -3.67 4.82 -26.17
N GLU A 140 -3.95 5.03 -24.88
CA GLU A 140 -5.30 5.47 -24.56
C GLU A 140 -5.49 6.71 -25.42
N GLU A 141 -6.36 6.62 -26.43
CA GLU A 141 -6.95 7.79 -27.06
C GLU A 141 -7.57 8.61 -25.93
N ARG A 142 -6.75 9.44 -25.29
CA ARG A 142 -7.22 10.60 -24.58
C ARG A 142 -7.73 11.49 -25.68
N THR A 143 -8.99 11.30 -26.06
CA THR A 143 -9.78 12.36 -26.67
C THR A 143 -9.40 13.63 -25.91
N GLU A 144 -8.91 14.64 -26.62
CA GLU A 144 -8.64 15.95 -26.03
C GLU A 144 -9.99 16.51 -25.60
N VAL A 145 -10.45 16.09 -24.43
CA VAL A 145 -11.76 16.48 -23.96
C VAL A 145 -11.59 17.86 -23.35
N SER A 146 -12.13 18.87 -24.03
CA SER A 146 -12.02 20.27 -23.65
C SER A 146 -12.20 20.46 -22.14
N PRO A 147 -11.29 21.20 -21.47
CA PRO A 147 -11.40 21.46 -20.04
C PRO A 147 -12.68 22.27 -19.80
N TYR A 148 -13.53 21.77 -18.91
CA TYR A 148 -14.79 22.41 -18.55
C TYR A 148 -14.75 23.03 -17.15
N SER A 149 -13.72 22.75 -16.35
CA SER A 149 -13.58 23.33 -15.00
C SER A 149 -13.36 24.84 -15.07
N LEU A 150 -13.97 25.57 -14.14
CA LEU A 150 -13.71 26.99 -13.96
C LEU A 150 -12.25 27.21 -13.53
N LYS A 151 -11.59 28.21 -14.10
CA LYS A 151 -10.24 28.61 -13.69
C LYS A 151 -10.32 29.58 -12.52
N GLU A 152 -9.27 29.60 -11.70
CA GLU A 152 -9.19 30.50 -10.55
C GLU A 152 -9.19 31.98 -10.98
N GLU A 153 -8.63 32.28 -12.15
CA GLU A 153 -8.64 33.60 -12.80
C GLU A 153 -10.04 34.07 -13.23
N GLU A 154 -10.99 33.14 -13.40
CA GLU A 154 -12.36 33.43 -13.85
C GLU A 154 -13.32 33.66 -12.67
N LEU A 155 -12.86 33.56 -11.42
CA LEU A 155 -13.73 33.70 -10.26
C LEU A 155 -14.16 35.15 -10.05
N THR A 156 -15.48 35.36 -10.01
CA THR A 156 -16.06 36.62 -9.54
C THR A 156 -15.69 36.89 -8.08
N ASP A 157 -15.69 38.17 -7.68
CA ASP A 157 -15.41 38.57 -6.29
C ASP A 157 -16.35 37.85 -5.30
N THR A 158 -17.61 37.65 -5.71
CA THR A 158 -18.60 36.88 -4.95
C THR A 158 -18.14 35.45 -4.69
N LEU A 159 -17.75 34.71 -5.74
CA LEU A 159 -17.28 33.33 -5.61
C LEU A 159 -15.98 33.24 -4.81
N GLN A 160 -15.05 34.17 -5.00
CA GLN A 160 -13.80 34.21 -4.22
C GLN A 160 -14.10 34.38 -2.71
N ASN A 161 -15.04 35.26 -2.37
CA ASN A 161 -15.44 35.50 -0.99
C ASN A 161 -16.16 34.28 -0.39
N GLN A 162 -17.09 33.66 -1.13
CA GLN A 162 -17.77 32.44 -0.69
C GLN A 162 -16.77 31.29 -0.45
N LEU A 163 -15.78 31.10 -1.32
CA LEU A 163 -14.75 30.07 -1.15
C LEU A 163 -13.86 30.32 0.06
N LYS A 164 -13.47 31.57 0.32
CA LYS A 164 -12.71 31.94 1.54
C LYS A 164 -13.50 31.65 2.80
N GLN A 165 -14.80 31.99 2.81
CA GLN A 165 -15.69 31.70 3.94
C GLN A 165 -15.88 30.19 4.15
N LEU A 166 -16.08 29.43 3.07
CA LEU A 166 -16.17 27.96 3.13
C LEU A 166 -14.87 27.34 3.64
N GLN A 167 -13.71 27.80 3.16
CA GLN A 167 -12.41 27.33 3.63
C GLN A 167 -12.26 27.55 5.12
N SER A 168 -12.53 28.77 5.59
CA SER A 168 -12.47 29.13 7.02
C SER A 168 -13.40 28.24 7.85
N PHE A 169 -14.63 28.03 7.38
CA PHE A 169 -15.61 27.18 8.06
C PHE A 169 -15.14 25.72 8.18
N LEU A 170 -14.63 25.12 7.10
CA LEU A 170 -14.26 23.71 7.08
C LEU A 170 -12.93 23.42 7.77
N THR A 171 -11.99 24.37 7.79
CA THR A 171 -10.62 24.14 8.28
C THR A 171 -10.39 24.67 9.70
N SER A 172 -11.31 25.47 10.24
CA SER A 172 -11.21 25.98 11.61
C SER A 172 -11.94 25.06 12.60
N PRO A 173 -11.41 24.84 13.81
CA PRO A 173 -12.15 24.19 14.88
C PRO A 173 -13.32 25.08 15.33
N THR A 174 -14.55 24.63 15.10
CA THR A 174 -15.75 25.24 15.67
C THR A 174 -15.91 24.81 17.12
N ALA A 175 -16.01 25.76 18.05
CA ALA A 175 -16.21 25.50 19.49
C ALA A 175 -17.55 24.81 19.80
N ASP A 176 -18.55 24.98 18.92
CA ASP A 176 -19.95 24.62 19.18
C ASP A 176 -20.38 23.25 18.61
N ASP A 177 -19.55 22.60 17.79
CA ASP A 177 -19.85 21.25 17.25
C ASP A 177 -18.65 20.30 17.48
N PRO A 178 -18.60 19.60 18.62
CA PRO A 178 -17.54 18.63 18.91
C PRO A 178 -17.51 17.43 17.95
N ALA A 179 -18.57 17.22 17.15
CA ALA A 179 -18.61 16.19 16.10
C ALA A 179 -18.07 16.72 14.75
N HIS A 180 -17.92 18.03 14.57
CA HIS A 180 -17.32 18.60 13.36
C HIS A 180 -15.79 18.65 13.48
N HIS A 181 -15.13 17.69 12.83
CA HIS A 181 -13.67 17.69 12.75
C HIS A 181 -13.20 18.60 11.60
N PRO A 182 -12.24 19.50 11.86
CA PRO A 182 -11.62 20.31 10.82
C PRO A 182 -11.07 19.45 9.69
N VAL A 183 -11.40 19.84 8.47
CA VAL A 183 -10.94 19.23 7.25
C VAL A 183 -9.50 19.70 6.96
N SER A 184 -8.64 18.79 6.49
CA SER A 184 -7.27 19.16 6.10
C SER A 184 -7.26 20.07 4.87
N GLN A 185 -6.21 20.88 4.71
CA GLN A 185 -6.06 21.75 3.52
C GLN A 185 -6.04 20.96 2.20
N ASP A 186 -5.46 19.76 2.20
CA ASP A 186 -5.45 18.90 1.01
C ASP A 186 -6.86 18.41 0.64
N THR A 187 -7.66 18.05 1.64
CA THR A 187 -9.06 17.66 1.43
C THR A 187 -9.89 18.85 0.94
N PHE A 188 -9.68 20.05 1.50
CA PHE A 188 -10.32 21.26 1.01
C PHE A 188 -9.95 21.57 -0.45
N ARG A 189 -8.67 21.41 -0.83
CA ARG A 189 -8.23 21.58 -2.22
C ARG A 189 -9.02 20.66 -3.16
N SER A 190 -9.21 19.39 -2.78
CA SER A 190 -10.01 18.45 -3.56
C SER A 190 -11.49 18.84 -3.65
N TYR A 191 -12.08 19.41 -2.59
CA TYR A 191 -13.43 19.95 -2.63
C TYR A 191 -13.53 21.16 -3.56
N LYS A 192 -12.56 22.08 -3.48
CA LYS A 192 -12.48 23.26 -4.36
C LYS A 192 -12.43 22.85 -5.84
N GLU A 193 -11.58 21.88 -6.19
CA GLU A 193 -11.50 21.33 -7.56
C GLU A 193 -12.83 20.73 -8.01
N SER A 194 -13.50 19.97 -7.13
CA SER A 194 -14.81 19.37 -7.40
C SER A 194 -15.89 20.43 -7.67
N ILE A 195 -15.90 21.49 -6.86
CA ILE A 195 -16.80 22.64 -7.03
C ILE A 195 -16.52 23.34 -8.36
N PHE A 196 -15.25 23.54 -8.73
CA PHE A 196 -14.88 24.21 -9.98
C PHE A 196 -15.27 23.41 -11.21
N CYS A 197 -15.21 22.08 -11.14
CA CYS A 197 -15.71 21.21 -12.21
C CYS A 197 -17.21 21.39 -12.42
N LEU A 198 -18.00 21.45 -11.34
CA LEU A 198 -19.45 21.64 -11.43
C LEU A 198 -19.82 23.04 -11.94
N LEU A 199 -19.28 24.10 -11.33
CA LEU A 199 -19.55 25.48 -11.76
C LEU A 199 -19.06 25.74 -13.19
N GLY A 200 -17.91 25.17 -13.53
CA GLY A 200 -17.38 25.21 -14.88
C GLY A 200 -18.29 24.49 -15.89
N TRP A 201 -18.92 23.38 -15.50
CA TRP A 201 -19.93 22.72 -16.34
C TRP A 201 -21.17 23.60 -16.55
N LEU A 202 -21.67 24.26 -15.51
CA LEU A 202 -22.79 25.22 -15.63
C LEU A 202 -22.46 26.34 -16.63
N LYS A 203 -21.29 26.96 -16.50
CA LYS A 203 -20.83 28.01 -17.43
C LYS A 203 -20.60 27.49 -18.85
N ASN A 204 -19.71 26.50 -18.97
CA ASN A 204 -19.11 26.17 -20.27
C ASN A 204 -19.99 25.23 -21.09
N ILE A 205 -20.81 24.40 -20.43
CA ILE A 205 -21.68 23.41 -21.07
C ILE A 205 -23.14 23.84 -21.02
N GLN A 206 -23.67 24.20 -19.85
CA GLN A 206 -25.07 24.67 -19.72
C GLN A 206 -25.27 26.13 -20.15
N LYS A 207 -24.18 26.86 -20.42
CA LYS A 207 -24.19 28.26 -20.89
C LYS A 207 -24.83 29.22 -19.89
N GLU A 208 -24.67 28.95 -18.59
CA GLU A 208 -25.02 29.93 -17.55
C GLU A 208 -24.03 31.10 -17.53
N GLU A 209 -24.53 32.30 -17.21
CA GLU A 209 -23.71 33.50 -17.06
C GLU A 209 -22.80 33.39 -15.83
N LEU A 210 -21.56 33.86 -15.96
CA LEU A 210 -20.55 33.75 -14.90
C LEU A 210 -20.98 34.50 -13.62
N GLU A 211 -21.65 35.64 -13.80
CA GLU A 211 -22.12 36.52 -12.75
C GLU A 211 -23.27 35.92 -11.94
N SER A 212 -24.02 34.97 -12.50
CA SER A 212 -25.08 34.26 -11.78
C SER A 212 -24.59 33.07 -10.97
N LEU A 213 -23.31 32.67 -11.13
CA LEU A 213 -22.78 31.50 -10.45
C LEU A 213 -22.54 31.76 -8.96
N ALA A 214 -22.94 30.79 -8.13
CA ALA A 214 -22.75 30.82 -6.70
C ALA A 214 -22.52 29.41 -6.15
N LEU A 215 -21.83 29.29 -5.01
CA LEU A 215 -21.61 27.99 -4.38
C LEU A 215 -22.92 27.24 -4.06
N GLU A 216 -24.02 27.96 -3.85
CA GLU A 216 -25.33 27.34 -3.57
C GLU A 216 -25.82 26.42 -4.70
N GLN A 217 -25.45 26.67 -5.95
CA GLN A 217 -25.77 25.78 -7.08
C GLN A 217 -25.16 24.39 -6.90
N ALA A 218 -24.02 24.27 -6.20
CA ALA A 218 -23.45 22.97 -5.87
C ALA A 218 -24.32 22.11 -4.98
N THR A 219 -25.33 22.70 -4.35
CA THR A 219 -26.27 22.01 -3.47
C THR A 219 -27.62 21.76 -4.12
N ASP A 220 -27.83 22.23 -5.37
CA ASP A 220 -29.05 21.92 -6.12
C ASP A 220 -29.04 20.46 -6.55
N ARG A 221 -30.12 19.76 -6.21
CA ARG A 221 -30.23 18.33 -6.44
C ARG A 221 -30.25 18.00 -7.94
N GLY A 222 -31.05 18.73 -8.71
CA GLY A 222 -31.23 18.46 -10.14
C GLY A 222 -29.96 18.75 -10.93
N GLN A 223 -29.31 19.89 -10.66
CA GLN A 223 -28.03 20.24 -11.28
C GLN A 223 -26.93 19.24 -10.93
N LEU A 224 -26.86 18.79 -9.67
CA LEU A 224 -25.86 17.83 -9.23
C LEU A 224 -26.07 16.44 -9.87
N GLU A 225 -27.31 15.93 -9.89
CA GLU A 225 -27.65 14.66 -10.54
C GLU A 225 -27.32 14.72 -12.03
N ALA A 226 -27.74 15.78 -12.73
CA ALA A 226 -27.45 15.99 -14.15
C ALA A 226 -25.95 16.10 -14.45
N PHE A 227 -25.18 16.78 -13.59
CA PHE A 227 -23.73 16.87 -13.75
C PHE A 227 -23.02 15.53 -13.54
N ILE A 228 -23.47 14.73 -12.56
CA ILE A 228 -22.91 13.40 -12.31
C ILE A 228 -23.20 12.47 -13.50
N GLU A 229 -24.45 12.46 -13.98
CA GLU A 229 -24.87 11.69 -15.16
C GLU A 229 -24.02 12.07 -16.38
N TRP A 230 -23.96 13.37 -16.71
CA TRP A 230 -23.10 13.88 -17.78
C TRP A 230 -21.63 13.48 -17.59
N GLY A 231 -21.08 13.58 -16.38
CA GLY A 231 -19.70 13.21 -16.11
C GLY A 231 -19.42 11.73 -16.27
N ILE A 232 -20.38 10.86 -15.99
CA ILE A 232 -20.24 9.41 -16.19
C ILE A 232 -20.38 9.07 -17.68
N GLU A 233 -21.41 9.58 -18.34
CA GLU A 233 -21.76 9.22 -19.71
C GLU A 233 -20.85 9.87 -20.75
N GLU A 234 -20.61 11.18 -20.65
CA GLU A 234 -19.88 11.96 -21.66
C GLU A 234 -18.38 12.06 -21.35
N ARG A 235 -17.98 11.94 -20.08
CA ARG A 235 -16.58 12.06 -19.65
C ARG A 235 -15.96 10.73 -19.21
N GLY A 236 -16.74 9.65 -19.14
CA GLY A 236 -16.27 8.34 -18.71
C GLY A 236 -15.79 8.30 -17.26
N ASN A 237 -16.24 9.22 -16.41
CA ASN A 237 -15.86 9.22 -15.00
C ASN A 237 -16.50 8.05 -14.25
N GLY A 238 -15.81 7.55 -13.21
CA GLY A 238 -16.35 6.50 -12.34
C GLY A 238 -17.15 7.03 -11.15
N HIS A 239 -17.91 6.16 -10.49
CA HIS A 239 -18.69 6.51 -9.27
C HIS A 239 -17.84 7.02 -8.09
N GLY A 240 -16.54 6.73 -8.05
CA GLY A 240 -15.62 7.32 -7.06
C GLY A 240 -15.42 8.82 -7.27
N TRP A 241 -15.37 9.28 -8.53
CA TRP A 241 -15.37 10.71 -8.85
C TRP A 241 -16.70 11.34 -8.42
N ALA A 242 -17.84 10.71 -8.75
CA ALA A 242 -19.16 11.19 -8.34
C ALA A 242 -19.29 11.31 -6.81
N THR A 243 -18.74 10.35 -6.07
CA THR A 243 -18.68 10.39 -4.60
C THR A 243 -17.92 11.60 -4.08
N ASN A 244 -16.78 11.96 -4.70
CA ASN A 244 -16.02 13.16 -4.32
C ASN A 244 -16.79 14.45 -4.63
N ILE A 245 -17.41 14.54 -5.81
CA ILE A 245 -18.27 15.68 -6.18
C ILE A 245 -19.39 15.86 -5.16
N THR A 246 -20.15 14.80 -4.86
CA THR A 246 -21.26 14.87 -3.90
C THR A 246 -20.78 15.17 -2.48
N THR A 247 -19.59 14.70 -2.09
CA THR A 247 -19.01 15.04 -0.78
C THR A 247 -18.69 16.53 -0.68
N ALA A 248 -18.15 17.13 -1.74
CA ALA A 248 -17.93 18.58 -1.80
C ALA A 248 -19.26 19.36 -1.74
N ALA A 249 -20.29 18.92 -2.46
CA ALA A 249 -21.63 19.48 -2.40
C ALA A 249 -22.24 19.44 -0.99
N VAL A 250 -22.11 18.31 -0.28
CA VAL A 250 -22.56 18.19 1.12
C VAL A 250 -21.80 19.16 2.03
N ALA A 251 -20.50 19.37 1.81
CA ALA A 251 -19.72 20.33 2.59
C ALA A 251 -20.22 21.77 2.38
N VAL A 252 -20.56 22.15 1.15
CA VAL A 252 -21.20 23.45 0.85
C VAL A 252 -22.57 23.56 1.52
N ALA A 253 -23.41 22.52 1.44
CA ALA A 253 -24.74 22.53 2.06
C ALA A 253 -24.70 22.70 3.58
N ARG A 254 -23.72 22.06 4.24
CA ARG A 254 -23.48 22.22 5.69
C ARG A 254 -23.09 23.65 6.03
N TRP A 255 -22.18 24.24 5.26
CA TRP A 255 -21.78 25.64 5.44
C TRP A 255 -22.95 26.60 5.27
N LEU A 256 -23.76 26.45 4.22
CA LEU A 256 -24.96 27.26 4.00
C LEU A 256 -26.01 27.09 5.10
N SER A 257 -26.16 25.88 5.65
CA SER A 257 -27.06 25.62 6.78
C SER A 257 -26.56 26.21 8.09
N ALA A 258 -25.24 26.32 8.27
CA ALA A 258 -24.66 26.95 9.46
C ALA A 258 -24.82 28.48 9.46
N GLN A 259 -24.98 29.09 8.29
CA GLN A 259 -25.21 30.54 8.15
C GLN A 259 -26.66 30.95 8.44
N ASP A 260 -27.61 30.02 8.37
CA ASP A 260 -29.03 30.33 8.41
C ASP A 260 -29.80 29.18 9.09
N GLN A 261 -30.44 29.43 10.24
CA GLN A 261 -31.11 28.42 11.07
C GLN A 261 -32.40 27.84 10.46
N ASN A 262 -32.56 27.96 9.14
CA ASN A 262 -33.75 27.60 8.42
C ASN A 262 -33.81 26.09 8.13
N ASN A 263 -34.88 25.43 8.58
CA ASN A 263 -35.13 23.99 8.40
C ASN A 263 -35.01 23.51 6.93
N PHE A 264 -35.25 24.39 5.95
CA PHE A 264 -35.15 24.06 4.53
C PHE A 264 -33.73 23.63 4.11
N ARG A 265 -32.68 24.30 4.64
CA ARG A 265 -31.28 23.98 4.28
C ARG A 265 -30.79 22.68 4.93
N HIS A 266 -31.34 22.33 6.10
CA HIS A 266 -31.12 21.03 6.71
C HIS A 266 -31.70 19.87 5.88
N GLN A 267 -32.90 20.03 5.32
CA GLN A 267 -33.50 19.03 4.42
C GLN A 267 -32.68 18.86 3.13
N ARG A 268 -32.15 19.96 2.58
CA ARG A 268 -31.24 19.93 1.42
C ARG A 268 -29.98 19.11 1.69
N THR A 269 -29.38 19.29 2.87
CA THR A 269 -28.21 18.51 3.30
C THR A 269 -28.53 17.01 3.36
N GLN A 270 -29.68 16.62 3.89
CA GLN A 270 -30.12 15.21 3.93
C GLN A 270 -30.35 14.63 2.53
N ALA A 271 -30.97 15.40 1.62
CA ALA A 271 -31.18 14.95 0.24
C ALA A 271 -29.85 14.64 -0.48
N LEU A 272 -28.83 15.48 -0.29
CA LEU A 272 -27.49 15.24 -0.85
C LEU A 272 -26.79 14.04 -0.21
N GLN A 273 -27.01 13.78 1.08
CA GLN A 273 -26.49 12.58 1.74
C GLN A 273 -27.08 11.30 1.15
N ASN A 274 -28.35 11.32 0.72
CA ASN A 274 -28.96 10.18 0.02
C ASN A 274 -28.30 9.94 -1.34
N ILE A 275 -28.02 10.99 -2.11
CA ILE A 275 -27.26 10.88 -3.37
C ILE A 275 -25.87 10.29 -3.10
N LEU A 276 -25.17 10.80 -2.08
CA LEU A 276 -23.85 10.32 -1.69
C LEU A 276 -23.88 8.83 -1.36
N GLN A 277 -24.89 8.39 -0.62
CA GLN A 277 -25.07 6.98 -0.28
C GLN A 277 -25.30 6.13 -1.53
N THR A 278 -26.16 6.56 -2.45
CA THR A 278 -26.40 5.87 -3.73
C THR A 278 -25.12 5.73 -4.54
N GLN A 279 -24.34 6.81 -4.68
CA GLN A 279 -23.07 6.78 -5.42
C GLN A 279 -22.03 5.89 -4.73
N TYR A 280 -21.97 5.91 -3.40
CA TYR A 280 -21.10 5.04 -2.63
C TYR A 280 -21.42 3.56 -2.85
N TRP A 281 -22.71 3.18 -2.85
CA TRP A 281 -23.12 1.80 -3.14
C TRP A 281 -22.82 1.41 -4.57
N ALA A 282 -23.11 2.28 -5.55
CA ALA A 282 -22.78 2.06 -6.94
C ALA A 282 -21.27 1.86 -7.14
N GLU A 283 -20.44 2.68 -6.48
CA GLU A 283 -18.99 2.51 -6.45
C GLU A 283 -18.59 1.17 -5.84
N LYS A 284 -19.16 0.79 -4.70
CA LYS A 284 -18.87 -0.49 -4.04
C LYS A 284 -19.22 -1.68 -4.93
N HIS A 285 -20.34 -1.64 -5.63
CA HIS A 285 -20.75 -2.66 -6.59
C HIS A 285 -19.84 -2.70 -7.83
N ALA A 286 -19.53 -1.53 -8.40
CA ALA A 286 -18.60 -1.40 -9.53
C ALA A 286 -17.20 -1.93 -9.15
N ARG A 287 -16.70 -1.57 -7.95
CA ARG A 287 -15.44 -2.09 -7.41
C ARG A 287 -15.53 -3.60 -7.17
N GLY A 288 -16.62 -4.13 -6.65
CA GLY A 288 -16.80 -5.59 -6.47
C GLY A 288 -16.77 -6.38 -7.79
N GLY A 289 -17.36 -5.83 -8.85
CA GLY A 289 -17.33 -6.40 -10.20
C GLY A 289 -15.97 -6.25 -10.88
N ALA A 290 -15.35 -5.07 -10.79
CA ALA A 290 -14.02 -4.78 -11.31
C ALA A 290 -12.94 -5.60 -10.60
N HIS A 291 -13.04 -5.81 -9.28
CA HIS A 291 -12.10 -6.61 -8.53
C HIS A 291 -12.17 -8.10 -8.92
N LYS A 292 -13.36 -8.61 -9.29
CA LYS A 292 -13.50 -9.96 -9.88
C LYS A 292 -12.89 -10.06 -11.28
N ARG A 293 -13.04 -9.05 -12.14
CA ARG A 293 -12.40 -9.00 -13.48
C ARG A 293 -10.89 -8.78 -13.41
N ALA A 294 -10.41 -7.90 -12.54
CA ALA A 294 -8.99 -7.64 -12.32
C ALA A 294 -8.26 -8.85 -11.72
N LYS A 295 -8.94 -9.70 -10.95
CA LYS A 295 -8.39 -10.99 -10.49
C LYS A 295 -8.12 -11.98 -11.64
N GLN A 296 -8.67 -11.72 -12.84
CA GLN A 296 -8.40 -12.48 -14.06
C GLN A 296 -7.35 -11.81 -14.97
N SER A 297 -6.93 -10.56 -14.71
CA SER A 297 -5.86 -9.89 -15.46
C SER A 297 -4.59 -9.75 -14.60
N GLU A 298 -3.56 -10.52 -14.93
CA GLU A 298 -2.13 -10.34 -14.58
C GLU A 298 -1.82 -9.46 -13.35
N SER A 299 -2.16 -9.94 -12.15
CA SER A 299 -1.71 -9.30 -10.91
C SER A 299 -0.33 -9.83 -10.54
N LEU A 300 0.68 -8.96 -10.51
CA LEU A 300 2.00 -9.25 -9.97
C LEU A 300 1.87 -9.94 -8.60
N THR A 301 2.42 -11.14 -8.47
CA THR A 301 2.46 -11.92 -7.22
C THR A 301 3.48 -11.34 -6.23
N TYR A 302 3.45 -11.82 -4.98
CA TYR A 302 4.46 -11.43 -3.99
C TYR A 302 5.86 -11.92 -4.42
N GLU A 303 5.95 -13.13 -4.94
CA GLU A 303 7.17 -13.75 -5.44
C GLU A 303 7.77 -12.96 -6.61
N GLU A 304 6.95 -12.56 -7.58
CA GLU A 304 7.39 -11.70 -8.70
C GLU A 304 7.80 -10.30 -8.19
N SER A 305 7.13 -9.78 -7.15
CA SER A 305 7.51 -8.51 -6.52
C SER A 305 8.90 -8.60 -5.87
N VAL A 306 9.23 -9.73 -5.25
CA VAL A 306 10.58 -9.99 -4.70
C VAL A 306 11.60 -10.01 -5.82
N GLN A 307 11.35 -10.74 -6.92
CA GLN A 307 12.27 -10.82 -8.05
C GLN A 307 12.58 -9.43 -8.63
N ILE A 308 11.58 -8.55 -8.69
CA ILE A 308 11.78 -7.15 -9.08
C ILE A 308 12.72 -6.44 -8.10
N VAL A 309 12.52 -6.58 -6.79
CA VAL A 309 13.37 -5.94 -5.78
C VAL A 309 14.82 -6.45 -5.85
N GLU A 310 15.01 -7.75 -6.06
CA GLU A 310 16.34 -8.37 -6.26
C GLU A 310 17.02 -7.87 -7.54
N TYR A 311 16.27 -7.74 -8.64
CA TYR A 311 16.78 -7.15 -9.88
C TYR A 311 17.19 -5.67 -9.69
N LEU A 312 16.40 -4.89 -8.94
CA LEU A 312 16.75 -3.51 -8.61
C LEU A 312 17.99 -3.43 -7.71
N LYS A 313 18.17 -4.39 -6.78
CA LYS A 313 19.42 -4.52 -6.02
C LYS A 313 20.62 -4.80 -6.93
N ALA A 314 20.47 -5.70 -7.91
CA ALA A 314 21.52 -5.95 -8.90
C ALA A 314 21.87 -4.71 -9.73
N CYS A 315 20.90 -3.83 -9.99
CA CYS A 315 21.13 -2.53 -10.63
C CYS A 315 21.94 -1.54 -9.78
N CYS A 316 22.31 -1.86 -8.54
CA CYS A 316 23.14 -1.04 -7.66
C CYS A 316 24.65 -1.26 -7.87
N ALA A 317 25.03 -2.20 -8.74
CA ALA A 317 26.42 -2.52 -9.07
C ALA A 317 27.25 -1.30 -9.49
N PRO A 318 28.56 -1.26 -9.15
CA PRO A 318 29.43 -0.12 -9.43
C PRO A 318 29.82 0.01 -10.91
N HIS A 319 29.89 -1.10 -11.65
CA HIS A 319 30.19 -1.09 -13.08
C HIS A 319 28.92 -1.32 -13.90
N ASN A 320 28.89 -0.78 -15.11
CA ASN A 320 27.89 -1.15 -16.09
C ASN A 320 28.23 -2.52 -16.73
N ARG A 321 27.32 -3.06 -17.56
CA ARG A 321 27.56 -4.33 -18.26
C ARG A 321 28.83 -4.35 -19.12
N ALA A 322 29.26 -3.19 -19.64
CA ALA A 322 30.49 -3.08 -20.43
C ALA A 322 31.76 -3.02 -19.55
N GLY A 323 31.63 -3.11 -18.23
CA GLY A 323 32.72 -3.03 -17.27
C GLY A 323 33.22 -1.61 -16.97
N LEU A 324 32.54 -0.58 -17.49
CA LEU A 324 32.88 0.80 -17.19
C LEU A 324 32.29 1.22 -15.84
N ALA A 325 33.07 1.96 -15.05
CA ALA A 325 32.61 2.54 -13.80
C ALA A 325 31.39 3.45 -14.05
N ARG A 326 30.37 3.33 -13.20
CA ARG A 326 29.18 4.16 -13.28
C ARG A 326 29.40 5.47 -12.54
N THR A 327 28.69 6.50 -12.98
CA THR A 327 28.70 7.79 -12.27
C THR A 327 28.08 7.65 -10.89
N GLU A 328 28.56 8.43 -9.94
CA GLU A 328 28.08 8.45 -8.56
C GLU A 328 26.57 8.71 -8.48
N SER A 329 26.06 9.70 -9.23
CA SER A 329 24.63 9.98 -9.33
C SER A 329 23.83 8.77 -9.84
N ALA A 330 24.36 7.99 -10.80
CA ALA A 330 23.68 6.79 -11.29
C ALA A 330 23.63 5.68 -10.23
N ILE A 331 24.70 5.52 -9.44
CA ILE A 331 24.76 4.59 -8.31
C ILE A 331 23.75 5.02 -7.24
N GLN A 332 23.78 6.28 -6.81
CA GLN A 332 22.85 6.86 -5.83
C GLN A 332 21.39 6.66 -6.27
N GLN A 333 21.06 6.92 -7.54
CA GLN A 333 19.70 6.72 -8.05
C GLN A 333 19.27 5.25 -8.08
N SER A 334 20.18 4.32 -8.34
CA SER A 334 19.89 2.89 -8.27
C SER A 334 19.58 2.45 -6.84
N TRP A 335 20.44 2.83 -5.89
CA TRP A 335 20.25 2.53 -4.47
C TRP A 335 18.96 3.10 -3.91
N GLN A 336 18.65 4.36 -4.20
CA GLN A 336 17.39 4.97 -3.78
C GLN A 336 16.16 4.26 -4.38
N ARG A 337 16.22 3.86 -5.65
CA ARG A 337 15.14 3.09 -6.31
C ARG A 337 14.92 1.75 -5.66
N TYR A 338 16.01 1.02 -5.42
CA TYR A 338 15.99 -0.27 -4.77
C TYR A 338 15.39 -0.15 -3.36
N LEU A 339 15.94 0.71 -2.50
CA LEU A 339 15.53 0.82 -1.10
C LEU A 339 14.08 1.29 -0.93
N ILE A 340 13.62 2.27 -1.73
CA ILE A 340 12.21 2.71 -1.69
C ILE A 340 11.28 1.54 -2.05
N THR A 341 11.61 0.78 -3.10
CA THR A 341 10.79 -0.35 -3.55
C THR A 341 10.82 -1.49 -2.52
N ALA A 342 11.99 -1.78 -1.95
CA ALA A 342 12.16 -2.79 -0.92
C ALA A 342 11.36 -2.45 0.34
N LEU A 343 11.38 -1.20 0.80
CA LEU A 343 10.56 -0.76 1.92
C LEU A 343 9.06 -0.92 1.63
N LEU A 344 8.59 -0.57 0.43
CA LEU A 344 7.19 -0.75 0.03
C LEU A 344 6.75 -2.21 -0.02
N LEU A 345 7.65 -3.14 -0.37
CA LEU A 345 7.37 -4.57 -0.46
C LEU A 345 7.44 -5.25 0.91
N TYR A 346 8.54 -5.04 1.65
CA TYR A 346 8.79 -5.80 2.87
C TYR A 346 8.13 -5.18 4.10
N THR A 347 7.64 -3.94 4.01
CA THR A 347 7.01 -3.28 5.14
C THR A 347 5.69 -2.59 4.77
N PRO A 348 4.71 -2.52 5.67
CA PRO A 348 3.41 -1.90 5.40
C PRO A 348 3.46 -0.36 5.48
N ILE A 349 4.54 0.27 5.01
CA ILE A 349 4.76 1.71 4.99
C ILE A 349 4.11 2.31 3.73
N ARG A 350 3.49 3.50 3.86
CA ARG A 350 2.91 4.24 2.73
C ARG A 350 3.96 5.06 2.00
N GLN A 351 3.72 5.38 0.73
CA GLN A 351 4.59 6.27 -0.07
C GLN A 351 4.87 7.60 0.64
N ARG A 352 3.82 8.22 1.22
CA ARG A 352 3.96 9.43 2.03
C ARG A 352 4.87 9.23 3.25
N GLU A 353 4.75 8.10 3.93
CA GLU A 353 5.55 7.78 5.12
C GLU A 353 7.02 7.55 4.75
N ILE A 354 7.31 6.97 3.58
CA ILE A 354 8.69 6.87 3.04
C ILE A 354 9.24 8.26 2.70
N ARG A 355 8.42 9.12 2.09
CA ARG A 355 8.79 10.51 1.74
C ARG A 355 9.17 11.33 2.96
N GLU A 356 8.44 11.11 4.05
CA GLU A 356 8.61 11.82 5.31
C GLU A 356 9.60 11.12 6.26
N LEU A 357 10.24 10.02 5.84
CA LEU A 357 11.18 9.29 6.69
C LEU A 357 12.45 10.12 6.96
N GLU A 358 12.87 10.20 8.23
CA GLU A 358 14.00 11.00 8.70
C GLU A 358 14.97 10.13 9.51
N TYR A 359 16.27 10.35 9.33
CA TYR A 359 17.32 9.67 10.11
C TYR A 359 18.17 10.71 10.85
N PRO A 360 18.40 10.59 12.17
CA PRO A 360 17.99 9.49 13.07
C PRO A 360 16.57 9.62 13.67
N GLY A 361 15.72 10.49 13.12
CA GLY A 361 14.39 10.82 13.67
C GLY A 361 13.39 9.66 13.67
N SER A 362 12.64 9.51 12.57
CA SER A 362 11.60 8.47 12.42
C SER A 362 12.16 7.11 11.97
N LEU A 363 13.42 7.05 11.53
CA LEU A 363 14.18 5.83 11.27
C LEU A 363 15.33 5.74 12.29
N GLN A 364 15.31 4.71 13.12
CA GLN A 364 16.28 4.50 14.20
C GLN A 364 17.03 3.19 14.01
N ARG A 365 18.35 3.22 14.19
CA ARG A 365 19.19 2.01 14.14
C ARG A 365 19.07 1.25 15.47
N GLU A 366 18.72 -0.03 15.41
CA GLU A 366 18.83 -0.99 16.51
C GLU A 366 20.04 -1.91 16.29
N GLU A 367 20.36 -2.76 17.27
CA GLU A 367 21.55 -3.63 17.27
C GLU A 367 21.68 -4.45 15.97
N LYS A 368 20.58 -5.03 15.48
CA LYS A 368 20.56 -5.87 14.27
C LYS A 368 19.74 -5.28 13.13
N SER A 369 18.69 -4.53 13.43
CA SER A 369 17.76 -4.00 12.43
C SER A 369 17.55 -2.49 12.53
N TYR A 370 16.59 -1.98 11.78
CA TYR A 370 16.10 -0.61 11.88
C TYR A 370 14.66 -0.61 12.38
N ARG A 371 14.31 0.37 13.20
CA ARG A 371 12.93 0.65 13.63
C ARG A 371 12.41 1.89 12.92
N VAL A 372 11.22 1.80 12.35
CA VAL A 372 10.48 2.94 11.82
C VAL A 372 9.38 3.34 12.81
N GLN A 373 9.44 4.57 13.28
CA GLN A 373 8.45 5.18 14.17
C GLN A 373 7.58 6.14 13.36
N LEU A 374 6.38 5.70 13.00
CA LEU A 374 5.43 6.51 12.25
C LEU A 374 4.49 7.23 13.20
N SER A 375 4.49 8.57 13.12
CA SER A 375 3.51 9.40 13.83
C SER A 375 2.09 9.11 13.33
N ALA A 376 1.11 9.29 14.22
CA ALA A 376 -0.29 9.19 13.84
C ALA A 376 -0.60 10.23 12.76
N SER A 377 -0.97 9.77 11.56
CA SER A 377 -1.48 10.64 10.50
C SER A 377 -2.83 11.21 10.95
N SER A 378 -2.96 12.54 10.90
CA SER A 378 -4.20 13.27 11.19
C SER A 378 -5.33 13.02 10.18
N THR A 379 -5.08 12.26 9.10
CA THR A 379 -5.95 12.15 7.93
C THR A 379 -6.59 10.76 7.73
N ALA A 380 -6.32 9.77 8.58
CA ALA A 380 -7.04 8.51 8.52
C ALA A 380 -8.38 8.60 9.29
N LYS A 381 -9.48 8.19 8.64
CA LYS A 381 -10.84 8.04 9.23
C LYS A 381 -10.87 7.22 10.54
N ASN A 382 -9.80 6.50 10.85
CA ASN A 382 -9.52 5.99 12.18
C ASN A 382 -8.34 6.79 12.73
N ARG A 383 -8.60 7.69 13.68
CA ARG A 383 -7.57 8.24 14.58
C ARG A 383 -6.96 7.07 15.35
N THR A 384 -6.04 6.33 14.74
CA THR A 384 -5.09 5.55 15.51
C THR A 384 -4.15 6.57 16.12
N THR A 385 -4.49 7.04 17.32
CA THR A 385 -3.63 7.83 18.23
C THR A 385 -2.35 7.09 18.61
N ARG A 386 -2.19 5.84 18.13
CA ARG A 386 -1.03 5.00 18.38
C ARG A 386 0.01 5.21 17.29
N VAL A 387 1.18 5.69 17.72
CA VAL A 387 2.44 5.60 16.98
C VAL A 387 2.61 4.15 16.51
N ARG A 388 2.87 3.96 15.21
CA ARG A 388 3.16 2.63 14.67
C ARG A 388 4.67 2.43 14.67
N ASN A 389 5.13 1.45 15.44
CA ASN A 389 6.51 0.99 15.42
C ASN A 389 6.59 -0.23 14.49
N LEU A 390 7.41 -0.14 13.46
CA LEU A 390 7.64 -1.20 12.50
C LEU A 390 9.12 -1.57 12.53
N LEU A 391 9.43 -2.83 12.79
CA LEU A 391 10.78 -3.35 12.62
C LEU A 391 11.01 -3.66 11.14
N LEU A 392 12.10 -3.15 10.59
CA LEU A 392 12.54 -3.48 9.24
C LEU A 392 13.22 -4.86 9.23
N PRO A 393 13.10 -5.63 8.14
CA PRO A 393 13.85 -6.87 7.99
C PRO A 393 15.37 -6.64 8.11
N GLU A 394 16.07 -7.49 8.88
CA GLU A 394 17.53 -7.38 9.10
C GLU A 394 18.31 -7.35 7.79
N HIS A 395 17.88 -8.09 6.76
CA HIS A 395 18.57 -8.15 5.47
C HIS A 395 18.62 -6.81 4.72
N LEU A 396 17.79 -5.83 5.08
CA LEU A 396 17.86 -4.46 4.53
C LEU A 396 18.83 -3.56 5.32
N SER A 397 19.27 -3.98 6.51
CA SER A 397 20.02 -3.10 7.42
C SER A 397 21.39 -2.75 6.87
N ALA A 398 22.12 -3.72 6.31
CA ALA A 398 23.41 -3.47 5.68
C ALA A 398 23.28 -2.53 4.47
N ASP A 399 22.23 -2.71 3.67
CA ASP A 399 21.93 -1.87 2.51
C ASP A 399 21.53 -0.44 2.92
N LEU A 400 20.77 -0.29 4.00
CA LEU A 400 20.42 0.99 4.60
C LEU A 400 21.62 1.67 5.26
N ASP A 401 22.48 0.92 5.95
CA ASP A 401 23.73 1.42 6.52
C ASP A 401 24.62 1.99 5.40
N TYR A 402 24.80 1.24 4.31
CA TYR A 402 25.56 1.72 3.15
C TYR A 402 24.96 3.00 2.55
N TRP A 403 23.64 3.03 2.34
CA TRP A 403 22.96 4.23 1.86
C TRP A 403 23.14 5.43 2.80
N LEU A 404 22.81 5.27 4.08
CA LEU A 404 22.78 6.36 5.06
C LEU A 404 24.16 6.88 5.43
N GLN A 405 25.17 6.01 5.47
CA GLN A 405 26.51 6.35 5.94
C GLN A 405 27.46 6.70 4.79
N THR A 406 27.22 6.17 3.58
CA THR A 406 28.14 6.36 2.44
C THR A 406 27.54 7.27 1.37
N LEU A 407 26.35 6.93 0.84
CA LEU A 407 25.81 7.60 -0.35
C LEU A 407 25.00 8.86 -0.03
N ARG A 408 24.09 8.78 0.94
CA ARG A 408 23.20 9.88 1.33
C ARG A 408 23.96 11.12 1.82
N PRO A 409 25.05 11.02 2.59
CA PRO A 409 25.82 12.18 3.05
C PRO A 409 26.56 12.94 1.93
N GLN A 410 26.75 12.31 0.76
CA GLN A 410 27.34 12.98 -0.42
C GLN A 410 26.39 14.02 -1.04
N ILE A 411 25.11 14.02 -0.65
CA ILE A 411 24.10 14.94 -1.14
C ILE A 411 23.83 15.97 -0.05
N GLU A 412 24.22 17.20 -0.29
CA GLU A 412 23.97 18.32 0.62
C GLU A 412 22.47 18.63 0.70
N THR A 413 21.96 18.78 1.93
CA THR A 413 20.52 19.00 2.19
C THR A 413 20.30 19.81 3.45
N GLU A 414 19.26 20.65 3.44
CA GLU A 414 18.81 21.42 4.62
C GLU A 414 17.93 20.62 5.61
N HIS A 415 17.69 19.34 5.33
CA HIS A 415 16.78 18.48 6.09
C HIS A 415 17.33 17.08 6.31
N GLN A 416 16.77 16.36 7.28
CA GLN A 416 17.21 15.02 7.66
C GLN A 416 16.46 13.88 6.95
N ARG A 417 15.85 14.15 5.79
CA ARG A 417 15.12 13.13 5.02
C ARG A 417 16.05 12.02 4.53
N VAL A 418 15.61 10.78 4.68
CA VAL A 418 16.33 9.57 4.25
C VAL A 418 16.49 9.50 2.73
N PHE A 419 15.44 9.88 2.00
CA PHE A 419 15.42 9.87 0.53
C PHE A 419 15.17 11.27 -0.02
N VAL A 420 15.87 11.61 -1.10
CA VAL A 420 15.97 12.97 -1.63
C VAL A 420 15.98 12.97 -3.14
N ARG A 421 15.72 14.12 -3.74
CA ARG A 421 15.91 14.30 -5.18
C ARG A 421 17.40 14.30 -5.50
N ILE A 422 17.83 13.40 -6.39
CA ILE A 422 19.25 13.24 -6.79
C ILE A 422 19.62 14.19 -7.96
N GLY A 423 18.73 15.12 -8.31
CA GLY A 423 18.91 16.04 -9.43
C GLY A 423 19.03 15.36 -10.79
N SER A 424 19.21 16.15 -11.84
CA SER A 424 19.63 15.66 -13.16
C SER A 424 20.40 16.75 -13.89
N ALA A 425 21.11 16.41 -14.97
CA ALA A 425 21.78 17.41 -15.80
C ALA A 425 20.84 18.50 -16.33
N ARG A 426 19.53 18.20 -16.47
CA ARG A 426 18.51 19.16 -16.91
C ARG A 426 17.92 19.99 -15.77
N HIS A 427 18.01 19.49 -14.54
CA HIS A 427 17.40 20.08 -13.36
C HIS A 427 18.33 19.92 -12.14
N PRO A 428 19.50 20.60 -12.14
CA PRO A 428 20.43 20.55 -11.01
C PRO A 428 19.84 21.19 -9.75
N GLU A 429 18.93 22.16 -9.88
CA GLU A 429 18.25 22.86 -8.79
C GLU A 429 17.42 21.95 -7.89
N ASN A 430 17.07 20.76 -8.37
CA ASN A 430 16.31 19.78 -7.61
C ASN A 430 17.20 18.94 -6.67
N LEU A 431 18.53 18.99 -6.81
CA LEU A 431 19.43 18.17 -5.99
C LEU A 431 19.23 18.49 -4.50
N GLY A 432 19.09 17.44 -3.68
CA GLY A 432 18.97 17.54 -2.23
C GLY A 432 17.59 17.94 -1.71
N GLN A 433 16.66 18.35 -2.57
CA GLN A 433 15.30 18.68 -2.15
C GLN A 433 14.50 17.44 -1.70
N PRO A 434 13.43 17.60 -0.89
CA PRO A 434 12.53 16.51 -0.54
C PRO A 434 11.89 15.90 -1.80
N LEU A 435 11.73 14.57 -1.81
CA LEU A 435 10.89 13.92 -2.81
C LEU A 435 9.45 14.43 -2.69
N THR A 436 8.72 14.49 -3.80
CA THR A 436 7.27 14.72 -3.86
C THR A 436 6.52 13.41 -4.09
N ASP A 437 5.19 13.43 -3.93
CA ASP A 437 4.36 12.24 -4.22
C ASP A 437 4.49 11.78 -5.68
N ARG A 438 4.64 12.74 -6.61
CA ARG A 438 4.89 12.47 -8.03
C ARG A 438 6.25 11.82 -8.24
N ASP A 439 7.27 12.25 -7.50
CA ASP A 439 8.63 11.70 -7.65
C ASP A 439 8.67 10.23 -7.25
N ILE A 440 8.13 9.87 -6.08
CA ILE A 440 8.08 8.46 -5.63
C ILE A 440 7.24 7.62 -6.59
N SER A 441 6.06 8.11 -6.98
CA SER A 441 5.18 7.39 -7.90
C SER A 441 5.86 7.08 -9.23
N ASN A 442 6.50 8.08 -9.84
CA ASN A 442 7.22 7.93 -11.10
C ASN A 442 8.47 7.07 -10.95
N LEU A 443 9.22 7.26 -9.87
CA LEU A 443 10.45 6.53 -9.60
C LEU A 443 10.18 5.03 -9.48
N VAL A 444 9.21 4.65 -8.65
CA VAL A 444 8.83 3.25 -8.46
C VAL A 444 8.23 2.71 -9.76
N ALA A 445 7.20 3.35 -10.32
CA ALA A 445 6.52 2.83 -11.51
C ALA A 445 7.47 2.61 -12.69
N ASN A 446 8.35 3.57 -12.97
CA ASN A 446 9.34 3.42 -14.05
C ASN A 446 10.37 2.33 -13.76
N ALA A 447 10.87 2.24 -12.52
CA ALA A 447 11.86 1.24 -12.15
C ALA A 447 11.29 -0.18 -12.22
N THR A 448 10.09 -0.36 -11.66
CA THR A 448 9.46 -1.67 -11.50
C THR A 448 8.88 -2.17 -12.81
N SER A 449 8.30 -1.29 -13.65
CA SER A 449 7.87 -1.68 -14.99
C SER A 449 9.06 -2.08 -15.88
N ARG A 450 10.21 -1.40 -15.79
CA ARG A 450 11.42 -1.82 -16.52
C ARG A 450 11.95 -3.16 -16.04
N ALA A 451 11.99 -3.36 -14.73
CA ALA A 451 12.36 -4.65 -14.15
C ALA A 451 11.41 -5.76 -14.62
N ALA A 452 10.11 -5.52 -14.59
CA ALA A 452 9.10 -6.47 -15.05
C ALA A 452 9.25 -6.81 -16.54
N THR A 453 9.51 -5.83 -17.41
CA THR A 453 9.78 -6.10 -18.83
C THR A 453 10.99 -7.00 -19.03
N VAL A 454 12.04 -6.84 -18.22
CA VAL A 454 13.25 -7.67 -18.30
C VAL A 454 13.02 -9.07 -17.72
N LEU A 455 12.28 -9.18 -16.62
CA LEU A 455 12.09 -10.44 -15.89
C LEU A 455 10.98 -11.31 -16.45
N PHE A 456 9.92 -10.71 -16.99
CA PHE A 456 8.67 -11.39 -17.34
C PHE A 456 8.25 -11.19 -18.80
N GLU A 457 9.07 -10.52 -19.61
CA GLU A 457 8.85 -10.27 -21.04
C GLU A 457 7.56 -9.46 -21.37
N SER A 458 6.84 -8.99 -20.36
CA SER A 458 5.60 -8.22 -20.49
C SER A 458 5.68 -6.90 -19.71
N PRO A 459 5.43 -5.74 -20.35
CA PRO A 459 5.39 -4.46 -19.66
C PRO A 459 4.16 -4.36 -18.76
N MET A 460 4.33 -4.65 -17.48
CA MET A 460 3.28 -4.47 -16.47
C MET A 460 3.31 -3.04 -15.92
N ARG A 461 2.15 -2.38 -15.85
CA ARG A 461 2.01 -1.08 -15.18
C ARG A 461 1.95 -1.31 -13.67
N ILE A 462 3.11 -1.21 -13.02
CA ILE A 462 3.22 -1.48 -11.60
C ILE A 462 3.19 -0.15 -10.84
N THR A 463 2.22 0.02 -9.94
CA THR A 463 2.16 1.20 -9.07
C THR A 463 2.75 0.86 -7.70
N PRO A 464 3.31 1.84 -6.95
CA PRO A 464 3.85 1.57 -5.62
C PRO A 464 2.81 0.97 -4.64
N GLN A 465 1.51 1.20 -4.87
CA GLN A 465 0.43 0.61 -4.08
C GLN A 465 0.31 -0.91 -4.26
N ILE A 466 0.74 -1.46 -5.40
CA ILE A 466 0.71 -2.91 -5.67
C ILE A 466 1.65 -3.65 -4.73
N PHE A 467 2.88 -3.18 -4.53
CA PHE A 467 3.83 -3.80 -3.59
C PHE A 467 3.26 -3.89 -2.18
N ARG A 468 2.68 -2.80 -1.69
CA ARG A 468 2.03 -2.76 -0.38
C ARG A 468 0.80 -3.68 -0.31
N HIS A 469 0.00 -3.73 -1.38
CA HIS A 469 -1.13 -4.64 -1.47
C HIS A 469 -0.64 -6.10 -1.42
N ASN A 470 0.38 -6.46 -2.19
CA ASN A 470 0.97 -7.80 -2.21
C ASN A 470 1.55 -8.16 -0.85
N ALA A 471 2.25 -7.24 -0.18
CA ALA A 471 2.73 -7.42 1.18
C ALA A 471 1.56 -7.67 2.15
N SER A 472 0.53 -6.83 2.09
CA SER A 472 -0.65 -6.95 2.96
C SER A 472 -1.45 -8.23 2.68
N THR A 473 -1.58 -8.63 1.41
CA THR A 473 -2.27 -9.83 0.96
C THR A 473 -1.48 -11.09 1.31
N HIS A 474 -0.16 -11.06 1.18
CA HIS A 474 0.72 -12.13 1.66
C HIS A 474 0.55 -12.27 3.18
N LEU A 475 0.73 -11.19 3.94
CA LEU A 475 0.50 -11.16 5.39
C LEU A 475 -0.95 -11.53 5.80
N ALA A 476 -1.96 -11.27 4.96
CA ALA A 476 -3.35 -11.60 5.24
C ALA A 476 -3.73 -13.03 4.82
N SER A 477 -3.12 -13.58 3.77
CA SER A 477 -3.22 -15.01 3.42
C SER A 477 -2.62 -15.90 4.51
N LEU A 478 -1.73 -15.31 5.31
CA LEU A 478 -1.19 -15.88 6.54
C LEU A 478 -2.12 -15.68 7.76
N LYS A 479 -3.25 -14.97 7.64
CA LYS A 479 -4.26 -14.81 8.72
C LYS A 479 -5.50 -15.66 8.44
N PRO A 480 -6.16 -16.23 9.47
CA PRO A 480 -7.41 -16.94 9.28
C PRO A 480 -8.52 -15.96 8.91
N SER A 481 -9.36 -16.31 7.93
CA SER A 481 -10.65 -15.67 7.75
C SER A 481 -11.51 -15.95 8.98
N GLU A 482 -11.86 -14.91 9.74
CA GLU A 482 -12.88 -15.04 10.78
C GLU A 482 -14.19 -15.55 10.15
N PRO A 483 -14.86 -16.55 10.75
CA PRO A 483 -16.20 -16.88 10.34
C PRO A 483 -17.10 -15.67 10.63
N LEU A 484 -17.72 -15.12 9.58
CA LEU A 484 -18.86 -14.22 9.72
C LEU A 484 -19.96 -15.02 10.44
N TYR A 485 -20.11 -14.77 11.74
CA TYR A 485 -21.31 -15.16 12.46
C TYR A 485 -22.48 -14.38 11.87
N HIS A 486 -23.37 -15.10 11.17
CA HIS A 486 -24.76 -14.71 10.95
C HIS A 486 -25.62 -15.29 12.05
#